data_AF-A0A8S3FSN8-F1
#
_entry.id   AF-A0A8S3FSN8-F1
#
_cell.length_a   1.000
_cell.length_b   1.000
_cell.length_c   1.000
_cell.angle_alpha   90.00
_cell.angle_beta   90.00
_cell.angle_gamma   90.00
#
_symmetry.space_group_name_H-M   'P 1'
#
loop_
_entity.id
_entity.type
_entity.pdbx_description
1 polymer ?
#
loop_
_entity_poly.entity_id
_entity_poly.type
_entity_poly.pdbx_seq_one_letter_code
_entity_poly.pdbx_strand_id
1 'polypeptide(L)'
;MRVFLLFILLVYQIITQNATNETASHWNETTLEENLLELTTSFPINSNIIPVPEVDISTPVIYVLHEIFRTYNPFCWRQSYMRGVGRPPNTCSDDAPEHDGPLCYPLCRTGFNGVGPICWEKCENITSFGFACIDIRLSNRSCPWYDKCGFVKSSCVSCPENYTKLGCLCGRLYLRDKYSRGIGSALKCSKGDEGYGPLCYEQCYGEFYGVGPICWQNCPSTHPYSCVAGCSITKAL
;
A
#
# COMPACT_ATOMS: atom_id res chain seq x y z
N MET A 1 -31.40 38.29 -10.89
CA MET A 1 -30.02 38.65 -11.33
C MET A 1 -29.11 39.18 -10.22
N ARG A 2 -29.57 39.95 -9.21
CA ARG A 2 -28.71 40.45 -8.10
C ARG A 2 -28.21 39.38 -7.13
N VAL A 3 -28.98 38.31 -6.88
CA VAL A 3 -28.59 37.22 -5.96
C VAL A 3 -27.48 36.33 -6.52
N PHE A 4 -27.46 36.13 -7.85
CA PHE A 4 -26.46 35.31 -8.52
C PHE A 4 -25.07 35.98 -8.54
N LEU A 5 -25.03 37.31 -8.69
CA LEU A 5 -23.80 38.11 -8.61
C LEU A 5 -23.20 38.13 -7.19
N LEU A 6 -24.05 38.16 -6.15
CA LEU A 6 -23.59 38.05 -4.76
C LEU A 6 -23.00 36.68 -4.44
N PHE A 7 -23.56 35.60 -5.01
CA PHE A 7 -23.02 34.26 -4.84
C PHE A 7 -21.64 34.09 -5.52
N ILE A 8 -21.47 34.65 -6.72
CA ILE A 8 -20.19 34.62 -7.44
C ILE A 8 -19.12 35.44 -6.71
N LEU A 9 -19.47 36.61 -6.15
CA LEU A 9 -18.55 37.43 -5.36
C LEU A 9 -18.17 36.76 -4.02
N LEU A 10 -19.11 36.07 -3.36
CA LEU A 10 -18.83 35.31 -2.14
C LEU A 10 -17.92 34.12 -2.42
N VAL A 11 -18.15 33.38 -3.52
CA VAL A 11 -17.29 32.26 -3.91
C VAL A 11 -15.89 32.74 -4.32
N TYR A 12 -15.78 33.89 -5.01
CA TYR A 12 -14.47 34.47 -5.36
C TYR A 12 -13.68 34.91 -4.10
N GLN A 13 -14.33 35.47 -3.08
CA GLN A 13 -13.65 35.81 -1.81
C GLN A 13 -13.25 34.58 -0.99
N ILE A 14 -14.01 33.48 -1.05
CA ILE A 14 -13.65 32.23 -0.37
C ILE A 14 -12.44 31.57 -1.04
N ILE A 15 -12.35 31.62 -2.38
CA ILE A 15 -11.20 31.06 -3.11
C ILE A 15 -9.92 31.86 -2.85
N THR A 16 -10.00 33.20 -2.71
CA THR A 16 -8.80 34.01 -2.43
C THR A 16 -8.29 33.90 -0.99
N GLN A 17 -9.14 33.56 0.00
CA GLN A 17 -8.68 33.32 1.38
C GLN A 17 -8.02 31.94 1.58
N ASN A 18 -8.35 30.94 0.76
CA ASN A 18 -7.74 29.61 0.84
C ASN A 18 -6.35 29.50 0.20
N ALA A 19 -5.87 30.53 -0.49
CA ALA A 19 -4.54 30.52 -1.11
C ALA A 19 -3.43 31.07 -0.18
N THR A 20 -3.77 31.62 0.99
CA THR A 20 -2.79 32.28 1.88
C THR A 20 -2.57 31.55 3.21
N ASN A 21 -3.24 30.43 3.45
CA ASN A 21 -3.11 29.64 4.67
C ASN A 21 -2.55 28.26 4.37
N GLU A 22 -1.25 28.19 4.07
CA GLU A 22 -0.34 27.17 4.64
C GLU A 22 1.14 27.53 4.33
N THR A 23 1.92 27.65 5.41
CA THR A 23 3.39 27.86 5.51
C THR A 23 3.97 29.28 5.28
N ALA A 24 3.77 30.15 6.27
CA ALA A 24 4.76 31.17 6.63
C ALA A 24 5.27 30.87 8.04
N SER A 25 6.38 30.13 8.15
CA SER A 25 7.21 30.12 9.35
C SER A 25 8.25 31.24 9.23
N HIS A 26 7.87 32.36 9.84
CA HIS A 26 8.67 33.43 10.44
C HIS A 26 10.21 33.25 10.40
N TRP A 27 10.89 33.97 9.50
CA TRP A 27 12.24 34.47 9.77
C TRP A 27 12.13 35.99 9.86
N ASN A 28 12.29 36.52 11.08
CA ASN A 28 12.30 37.94 11.36
C ASN A 28 13.62 38.55 10.89
N GLU A 29 13.50 39.55 10.02
CA GLU A 29 14.55 40.52 9.75
C GLU A 29 14.50 41.58 10.86
N THR A 30 15.39 41.44 11.84
CA THR A 30 15.73 42.50 12.80
C THR A 30 17.21 42.80 12.65
N THR A 31 17.49 43.97 12.09
CA THR A 31 18.73 44.73 12.24
C THR A 31 19.14 44.81 13.71
N LEU A 32 20.40 44.52 14.03
CA LEU A 32 21.23 45.26 14.99
C LEU A 32 22.63 44.61 15.09
N GLU A 33 23.62 45.45 14.80
CA GLU A 33 24.97 45.50 15.36
C GLU A 33 25.99 44.39 15.05
N GLU A 34 26.97 44.80 14.25
CA GLU A 34 28.35 44.33 14.23
C GLU A 34 28.89 44.17 15.66
N ASN A 35 28.93 42.94 16.16
CA ASN A 35 29.83 42.56 17.24
C ASN A 35 30.96 41.71 16.65
N LEU A 36 31.98 42.44 16.20
CA LEU A 36 33.35 41.98 16.10
C LEU A 36 33.77 41.38 17.46
N LEU A 37 33.73 40.05 17.57
CA LEU A 37 34.63 39.35 18.49
C LEU A 37 35.76 38.78 17.64
N GLU A 38 36.88 39.49 17.66
CA GLU A 38 38.15 39.04 17.14
C GLU A 38 38.49 37.65 17.70
N LEU A 39 38.60 36.65 16.82
CA LEU A 39 39.43 35.47 17.09
C LEU A 39 40.80 35.72 16.47
N THR A 40 41.55 36.63 17.08
CA THR A 40 42.98 36.79 16.85
C THR A 40 43.72 35.61 17.47
N THR A 41 43.83 34.50 16.74
CA THR A 41 44.94 33.57 16.95
C THR A 41 45.93 33.78 15.82
N SER A 42 46.86 34.71 16.06
CA SER A 42 48.07 34.88 15.27
C SER A 42 48.93 33.63 15.38
N PHE A 43 48.81 32.72 14.41
CA PHE A 43 49.91 31.81 14.13
C PHE A 43 50.99 32.61 13.38
N PRO A 44 52.26 32.60 13.82
CA PRO A 44 53.31 33.33 13.14
C PRO A 44 53.54 32.68 11.77
N ILE A 45 53.05 33.33 10.72
CA ILE A 45 53.43 33.00 9.35
C ILE A 45 54.86 33.54 9.19
N ASN A 46 55.85 32.65 9.26
CA ASN A 46 57.21 33.00 8.85
C ASN A 46 57.17 33.37 7.36
N SER A 47 57.42 34.65 7.07
CA SER A 47 57.26 35.29 5.77
C SER A 47 58.39 34.95 4.79
N ASN A 48 58.74 33.67 4.65
CA ASN A 48 59.58 33.20 3.56
C ASN A 48 58.68 32.52 2.52
N ILE A 49 57.92 33.34 1.79
CA ILE A 49 57.22 32.92 0.59
C ILE A 49 58.27 32.75 -0.50
N ILE A 50 58.74 31.52 -0.67
CA ILE A 50 59.46 31.11 -1.88
C ILE A 50 58.42 31.14 -3.02
N PRO A 51 58.71 31.76 -4.18
CA PRO A 51 57.80 31.68 -5.31
C PRO A 51 57.67 30.22 -5.72
N VAL A 52 56.51 29.62 -5.45
CA VAL A 52 56.21 28.29 -5.96
C VAL A 52 55.99 28.48 -7.46
N PRO A 53 56.77 27.84 -8.35
CA PRO A 53 56.49 27.92 -9.78
C PRO A 53 55.08 27.36 -10.02
N GLU A 54 54.36 27.89 -11.01
CA GLU A 54 53.09 27.32 -11.47
C GLU A 54 53.31 25.84 -11.82
N VAL A 55 52.96 24.96 -10.87
CA VAL A 55 52.95 23.53 -11.09
C VAL A 55 51.65 23.24 -11.82
N ASP A 56 51.75 22.82 -13.07
CA ASP A 56 50.62 22.29 -13.83
C ASP A 56 50.12 21.01 -13.13
N ILE A 57 49.05 21.15 -12.37
CA ILE A 57 48.49 20.12 -11.47
C ILE A 57 47.65 19.06 -12.22
N SER A 58 47.67 19.04 -13.55
CA SER A 58 46.61 18.41 -14.34
C SER A 58 46.58 16.87 -14.39
N THR A 59 47.52 16.13 -13.79
CA THR A 59 47.44 14.64 -13.83
C THR A 59 48.04 13.88 -12.63
N PRO A 60 49.30 14.11 -12.19
CA PRO A 60 49.90 13.24 -11.18
C PRO A 60 49.40 13.53 -9.76
N VAL A 61 49.14 14.78 -9.42
CA VAL A 61 48.62 15.16 -8.09
C VAL A 61 47.17 14.70 -7.92
N ILE A 62 46.34 14.83 -8.97
CA ILE A 62 44.98 14.29 -8.96
C ILE A 62 45.00 12.78 -8.78
N TYR A 63 45.89 12.06 -9.48
CA TYR A 63 46.05 10.61 -9.32
C TYR A 63 46.48 10.23 -7.90
N VAL A 64 47.49 10.91 -7.35
CA VAL A 64 47.97 10.67 -5.97
C VAL A 64 46.91 11.01 -4.94
N LEU A 65 46.20 12.13 -5.08
CA LEU A 65 45.09 12.48 -4.20
C LEU A 65 43.96 11.46 -4.29
N HIS A 66 43.60 11.03 -5.49
CA HIS A 66 42.59 10.00 -5.69
C HIS A 66 42.98 8.68 -5.00
N GLU A 67 44.26 8.28 -5.07
CA GLU A 67 44.74 7.06 -4.43
C GLU A 67 44.84 7.20 -2.89
N ILE A 68 45.19 8.39 -2.38
CA ILE A 68 45.13 8.70 -0.95
C ILE A 68 43.68 8.66 -0.45
N PHE A 69 42.75 9.30 -1.16
CA PHE A 69 41.31 9.24 -0.83
C PHE A 69 40.76 7.83 -0.95
N ARG A 70 41.28 6.98 -1.83
CA ARG A 70 40.87 5.57 -1.96
C ARG A 70 41.40 4.68 -0.82
N THR A 71 42.60 4.97 -0.34
CA THR A 71 43.28 4.19 0.71
C THR A 71 42.88 4.64 2.12
N TYR A 72 42.56 5.93 2.28
CA TYR A 72 42.28 6.55 3.57
C TYR A 72 40.83 7.02 3.74
N ASN A 73 39.92 6.72 2.80
CA ASN A 73 38.51 7.01 3.05
C ASN A 73 37.98 6.04 4.10
N PRO A 74 37.43 6.52 5.23
CA PRO A 74 36.74 5.68 6.20
C PRO A 74 35.42 5.09 5.66
N PHE A 75 35.13 5.32 4.38
CA PHE A 75 33.85 5.08 3.73
C PHE A 75 34.02 4.57 2.29
N CYS A 76 33.37 3.45 1.98
CA CYS A 76 33.31 2.85 0.65
C CYS A 76 31.86 2.79 0.18
N TRP A 77 31.54 3.29 -1.02
CA TRP A 77 30.23 3.07 -1.62
C TRP A 77 30.07 1.60 -1.99
N ARG A 78 28.93 1.00 -1.65
CA ARG A 78 28.63 -0.38 -2.06
C ARG A 78 27.93 -0.39 -3.41
N GLN A 79 28.12 -1.45 -4.19
CA GLN A 79 27.34 -1.63 -5.40
C GLN A 79 25.87 -1.87 -5.03
N SER A 80 24.97 -1.34 -5.86
CA SER A 80 23.55 -1.56 -5.74
C SER A 80 22.88 -1.52 -7.09
N TYR A 81 21.80 -2.28 -7.24
CA TYR A 81 20.96 -2.21 -8.43
C TYR A 81 19.50 -2.36 -8.03
N MET A 82 18.60 -1.88 -8.91
CA MET A 82 17.17 -1.91 -8.67
C MET A 82 16.57 -3.23 -9.14
N ARG A 83 15.58 -3.75 -8.42
CA ARG A 83 14.82 -4.97 -8.75
C ARG A 83 13.31 -4.71 -8.88
N GLY A 84 12.97 -3.50 -9.30
CA GLY A 84 11.58 -3.04 -9.44
C GLY A 84 10.95 -2.50 -8.16
N VAL A 85 9.74 -1.97 -8.28
CA VAL A 85 9.01 -1.31 -7.18
C VAL A 85 8.33 -2.29 -6.21
N GLY A 86 8.29 -3.58 -6.57
CA GLY A 86 7.60 -4.62 -5.82
C GLY A 86 6.18 -4.86 -6.31
N ARG A 87 5.68 -6.07 -6.10
CA ARG A 87 4.33 -6.53 -6.47
C ARG A 87 3.58 -6.94 -5.19
N PRO A 88 2.26 -6.75 -5.10
CA PRO A 88 1.51 -7.26 -3.96
C PRO A 88 1.61 -8.80 -3.90
N PRO A 89 1.69 -9.40 -2.71
CA PRO A 89 1.52 -10.83 -2.53
C PRO A 89 0.21 -11.29 -3.16
N ASN A 90 0.22 -12.43 -3.85
CA ASN A 90 -0.94 -12.93 -4.59
C ASN A 90 -1.11 -14.44 -4.49
N THR A 91 -0.29 -15.11 -3.67
CA THR A 91 -0.24 -16.57 -3.61
C THR A 91 -0.79 -17.06 -2.26
N CYS A 92 -1.61 -18.10 -2.28
CA CYS A 92 -2.11 -18.78 -1.09
C CYS A 92 -1.34 -20.08 -0.81
N SER A 93 -1.37 -20.54 0.44
CA SER A 93 -0.84 -21.86 0.81
C SER A 93 -1.79 -22.99 0.45
N ASP A 94 -1.26 -24.19 0.28
CA ASP A 94 -2.04 -25.38 -0.06
C ASP A 94 -3.16 -25.70 0.96
N ASP A 95 -2.93 -25.39 2.25
CA ASP A 95 -3.93 -25.60 3.32
C ASP A 95 -5.11 -24.61 3.26
N ALA A 96 -4.92 -23.48 2.59
CA ALA A 96 -5.90 -22.39 2.51
C ALA A 96 -5.93 -21.81 1.08
N PRO A 97 -6.33 -22.60 0.07
CA PRO A 97 -6.14 -22.23 -1.33
C PRO A 97 -7.17 -21.23 -1.84
N GLU A 98 -8.22 -20.91 -1.06
CA GLU A 98 -9.29 -20.02 -1.49
C GLU A 98 -8.91 -18.56 -1.25
N HIS A 99 -8.71 -17.81 -2.33
CA HIS A 99 -8.32 -16.40 -2.30
C HIS A 99 -9.54 -15.47 -2.24
N ASP A 100 -9.62 -14.63 -1.21
CA ASP A 100 -10.63 -13.56 -1.12
C ASP A 100 -10.01 -12.27 -0.57
N GLY A 101 -9.93 -11.25 -1.43
CA GLY A 101 -9.27 -9.98 -1.13
C GLY A 101 -7.78 -10.18 -0.76
N PRO A 102 -7.28 -9.61 0.36
CA PRO A 102 -5.89 -9.77 0.79
C PRO A 102 -5.63 -11.04 1.61
N LEU A 103 -6.59 -11.97 1.68
CA LEU A 103 -6.56 -13.13 2.57
C LEU A 103 -6.83 -14.43 1.83
N CYS A 104 -6.30 -15.50 2.41
CA CYS A 104 -6.43 -16.87 1.97
C CYS A 104 -7.22 -17.66 3.00
N TYR A 105 -8.15 -18.50 2.55
CA TYR A 105 -9.03 -19.27 3.41
C TYR A 105 -9.04 -20.76 3.04
N PRO A 106 -9.35 -21.64 4.00
CA PRO A 106 -9.67 -23.04 3.71
C PRO A 106 -10.91 -23.14 2.83
N LEU A 107 -10.95 -24.18 1.98
CA LEU A 107 -12.12 -24.45 1.15
C LEU A 107 -13.37 -24.71 2.00
N CYS A 108 -14.50 -24.22 1.54
CA CYS A 108 -15.79 -24.55 2.14
C CYS A 108 -16.18 -26.03 1.86
N ARG A 109 -17.01 -26.58 2.74
CA ARG A 109 -17.62 -27.91 2.58
C ARG A 109 -18.50 -27.92 1.33
N THR A 110 -18.70 -29.10 0.77
CA THR A 110 -19.62 -29.31 -0.36
C THR A 110 -21.00 -28.73 -0.02
N GLY A 111 -21.59 -28.00 -0.98
CA GLY A 111 -22.87 -27.29 -0.78
C GLY A 111 -22.74 -25.87 -0.22
N PHE A 112 -21.54 -25.42 0.13
CA PHE A 112 -21.30 -24.04 0.61
C PHE A 112 -20.41 -23.26 -0.35
N ASN A 113 -20.57 -21.94 -0.39
CA ASN A 113 -19.69 -21.00 -1.08
C ASN A 113 -19.08 -20.03 -0.06
N GLY A 114 -17.77 -19.79 -0.19
CA GLY A 114 -17.06 -18.87 0.68
C GLY A 114 -17.30 -17.41 0.28
N VAL A 115 -17.51 -16.56 1.29
CA VAL A 115 -17.43 -15.11 1.18
C VAL A 115 -16.67 -14.64 2.42
N GLY A 116 -15.40 -14.33 2.23
CA GLY A 116 -14.43 -14.01 3.25
C GLY A 116 -14.31 -15.12 4.30
N PRO A 117 -14.44 -14.81 5.60
CA PRO A 117 -14.29 -15.79 6.68
C PRO A 117 -15.50 -16.70 6.87
N ILE A 118 -16.58 -16.51 6.11
CA ILE A 118 -17.84 -17.23 6.28
C ILE A 118 -18.11 -18.10 5.05
N CYS A 119 -18.45 -19.37 5.30
CA CYS A 119 -19.04 -20.25 4.30
C CYS A 119 -20.56 -20.14 4.39
N TRP A 120 -21.20 -19.81 3.27
CA TRP A 120 -22.64 -19.68 3.12
C TRP A 120 -23.20 -20.87 2.35
N GLU A 121 -24.34 -21.41 2.77
CA GLU A 121 -25.03 -22.45 2.02
C GLU A 121 -25.41 -21.95 0.62
N LYS A 122 -25.23 -22.81 -0.40
CA LYS A 122 -25.62 -22.50 -1.79
C LYS A 122 -27.14 -22.61 -1.93
N CYS A 123 -27.74 -21.64 -2.62
CA CYS A 123 -29.11 -21.77 -3.08
C CYS A 123 -29.15 -22.63 -4.34
N GLU A 124 -29.79 -23.79 -4.30
CA GLU A 124 -30.01 -24.61 -5.49
C GLU A 124 -31.26 -24.13 -6.25
N ASN A 125 -31.11 -23.80 -7.54
CA ASN A 125 -32.20 -23.44 -8.45
C ASN A 125 -33.09 -22.25 -8.03
N ILE A 126 -32.63 -21.43 -7.09
CA ILE A 126 -33.38 -20.29 -6.56
C ILE A 126 -32.48 -19.07 -6.38
N THR A 127 -33.06 -17.89 -6.19
CA THR A 127 -32.31 -16.63 -6.19
C THR A 127 -31.61 -16.39 -4.85
N SER A 128 -30.37 -15.90 -4.95
CA SER A 128 -29.50 -15.58 -3.82
C SER A 128 -29.57 -14.10 -3.42
N PHE A 129 -29.81 -13.83 -2.13
CA PHE A 129 -29.74 -12.48 -1.55
C PHE A 129 -28.70 -12.42 -0.43
N GLY A 130 -27.45 -12.80 -0.75
CA GLY A 130 -26.35 -12.84 0.22
C GLY A 130 -26.61 -13.83 1.35
N PHE A 131 -27.20 -13.34 2.44
CA PHE A 131 -27.49 -14.11 3.66
C PHE A 131 -28.76 -14.98 3.57
N ALA A 132 -29.59 -14.80 2.55
CA ALA A 132 -30.84 -15.53 2.38
C ALA A 132 -30.96 -16.16 0.99
N CYS A 133 -31.82 -17.18 0.92
CA CYS A 133 -32.35 -17.73 -0.32
C CYS A 133 -33.81 -17.32 -0.46
N ILE A 134 -34.19 -16.95 -1.69
CA ILE A 134 -35.59 -16.72 -2.03
C ILE A 134 -36.01 -17.64 -3.17
N ASP A 135 -37.08 -18.38 -2.94
CA ASP A 135 -37.79 -19.15 -3.97
C ASP A 135 -39.09 -18.42 -4.30
N ILE A 136 -39.27 -18.06 -5.57
CA ILE A 136 -40.47 -17.41 -6.07
C ILE A 136 -41.09 -18.32 -7.11
N ARG A 137 -42.33 -18.76 -6.87
CA ARG A 137 -43.08 -19.62 -7.77
C ARG A 137 -44.40 -18.98 -8.15
N LEU A 138 -44.89 -19.34 -9.33
CA LEU A 138 -46.26 -19.00 -9.72
C LEU A 138 -47.24 -19.85 -8.92
N SER A 139 -48.31 -19.23 -8.44
CA SER A 139 -49.41 -19.94 -7.80
C SER A 139 -50.07 -20.94 -8.75
N ASN A 140 -50.44 -22.12 -8.23
CA ASN A 140 -51.26 -23.05 -8.99
C ASN A 140 -52.72 -22.57 -8.94
N ARG A 141 -53.27 -22.21 -10.11
CA ARG A 141 -54.48 -21.38 -10.19
C ARG A 141 -55.75 -22.24 -10.22
N SER A 142 -56.72 -21.87 -9.40
CA SER A 142 -58.14 -22.24 -9.57
C SER A 142 -59.07 -21.09 -9.15
N CYS A 143 -58.60 -19.84 -9.32
CA CYS A 143 -59.35 -18.64 -8.99
C CYS A 143 -60.24 -18.18 -10.16
N PRO A 144 -61.38 -17.51 -9.88
CA PRO A 144 -62.21 -16.87 -10.90
C PRO A 144 -61.43 -15.83 -11.72
N TRP A 145 -61.86 -15.59 -12.95
CA TRP A 145 -61.16 -14.70 -13.89
C TRP A 145 -61.00 -13.25 -13.40
N TYR A 146 -61.96 -12.74 -12.61
CA TYR A 146 -61.95 -11.38 -12.07
C TYR A 146 -61.04 -11.22 -10.85
N ASP A 147 -60.59 -12.32 -10.22
CA ASP A 147 -59.67 -12.32 -9.09
C ASP A 147 -58.59 -13.38 -9.30
N LYS A 148 -57.94 -13.31 -10.47
CA LYS A 148 -56.96 -14.28 -10.97
C LYS A 148 -55.78 -14.52 -10.01
N CYS A 149 -55.55 -13.60 -9.07
CA CYS A 149 -54.45 -13.62 -8.12
C CYS A 149 -54.89 -13.66 -6.65
N GLY A 150 -56.19 -13.86 -6.38
CA GLY A 150 -56.71 -14.01 -5.02
C GLY A 150 -56.51 -12.79 -4.13
N PHE A 151 -56.59 -11.58 -4.69
CA PHE A 151 -56.54 -10.34 -3.92
C PHE A 151 -57.81 -10.15 -3.08
N VAL A 152 -58.97 -10.59 -3.60
CA VAL A 152 -60.26 -10.52 -2.90
C VAL A 152 -60.54 -11.81 -2.13
N LYS A 153 -60.21 -12.96 -2.72
CA LYS A 153 -60.40 -14.28 -2.12
C LYS A 153 -59.11 -15.10 -2.12
N SER A 154 -58.22 -14.81 -1.17
CA SER A 154 -56.93 -15.48 -1.01
C SER A 154 -57.02 -17.01 -0.78
N SER A 155 -58.22 -17.53 -0.46
CA SER A 155 -58.46 -18.96 -0.24
C SER A 155 -58.40 -19.80 -1.52
N CYS A 156 -58.52 -19.21 -2.72
CA CYS A 156 -58.42 -19.94 -4.00
C CYS A 156 -56.98 -20.10 -4.52
N VAL A 157 -56.03 -19.36 -3.95
CA VAL A 157 -54.60 -19.48 -4.27
C VAL A 157 -54.02 -20.69 -3.53
N SER A 158 -53.44 -21.62 -4.27
CA SER A 158 -52.71 -22.75 -3.70
C SER A 158 -51.21 -22.55 -3.87
N CYS A 159 -50.48 -22.57 -2.75
CA CYS A 159 -49.03 -22.53 -2.70
C CYS A 159 -48.52 -23.82 -2.04
N PRO A 160 -47.30 -24.28 -2.37
CA PRO A 160 -46.67 -25.40 -1.67
C PRO A 160 -46.49 -25.11 -0.18
N GLU A 161 -46.26 -26.15 0.63
CA GLU A 161 -45.98 -26.00 2.05
C GLU A 161 -44.78 -25.07 2.29
N ASN A 162 -44.87 -24.23 3.32
CA ASN A 162 -43.87 -23.22 3.70
C ASN A 162 -43.67 -22.08 2.69
N TYR A 163 -44.65 -21.79 1.83
CA TYR A 163 -44.69 -20.59 1.00
C TYR A 163 -45.73 -19.59 1.50
N THR A 164 -45.34 -18.32 1.48
CA THR A 164 -46.22 -17.19 1.76
C THR A 164 -46.91 -16.74 0.47
N LYS A 165 -48.22 -16.46 0.56
CA LYS A 165 -49.01 -15.93 -0.57
C LYS A 165 -48.70 -14.46 -0.79
N LEU A 166 -48.21 -14.12 -1.98
CA LEU A 166 -47.86 -12.76 -2.41
C LEU A 166 -48.70 -12.40 -3.66
N GLY A 167 -50.02 -12.54 -3.54
CA GLY A 167 -50.95 -12.38 -4.67
C GLY A 167 -50.78 -13.47 -5.72
N CYS A 168 -50.34 -13.11 -6.93
CA CYS A 168 -50.13 -14.06 -8.02
C CYS A 168 -48.93 -15.01 -7.78
N LEU A 169 -48.04 -14.66 -6.85
CA LEU A 169 -46.79 -15.36 -6.56
C LEU A 169 -46.85 -16.05 -5.20
N CYS A 170 -46.13 -17.16 -5.09
CA CYS A 170 -45.80 -17.83 -3.85
C CYS A 170 -44.34 -17.54 -3.56
N GLY A 171 -44.03 -16.93 -2.43
CA GLY A 171 -42.65 -16.62 -2.02
C GLY A 171 -42.26 -17.42 -0.78
N ARG A 172 -41.07 -18.01 -0.81
CA ARG A 172 -40.44 -18.61 0.37
C ARG A 172 -39.09 -17.95 0.57
N LEU A 173 -38.92 -17.28 1.71
CA LEU A 173 -37.66 -16.70 2.14
C LEU A 173 -37.15 -17.51 3.31
N TYR A 174 -35.90 -17.96 3.24
CA TYR A 174 -35.23 -18.56 4.38
C TYR A 174 -33.78 -18.10 4.47
N LEU A 175 -33.29 -18.02 5.71
CA LEU A 175 -31.89 -17.70 5.99
C LEU A 175 -31.04 -18.91 5.62
N ARG A 176 -29.89 -18.65 5.02
CA ARG A 176 -28.93 -19.70 4.69
C ARG A 176 -28.22 -20.19 5.94
N ASP A 177 -27.92 -21.47 5.98
CA ASP A 177 -26.95 -21.96 6.94
C ASP A 177 -25.57 -21.35 6.67
N LYS A 178 -24.82 -21.14 7.75
CA LYS A 178 -23.48 -20.55 7.69
C LYS A 178 -22.59 -21.09 8.77
N TYR A 179 -21.31 -21.14 8.48
CA TYR A 179 -20.29 -21.41 9.49
C TYR A 179 -19.01 -20.64 9.16
N SER A 180 -18.24 -20.34 10.21
CA SER A 180 -16.96 -19.66 10.06
C SER A 180 -15.84 -20.65 9.71
N ARG A 181 -14.89 -20.20 8.89
CA ARG A 181 -13.67 -20.95 8.53
C ARG A 181 -12.38 -20.27 9.01
N GLY A 182 -12.50 -19.45 10.06
CA GLY A 182 -11.40 -18.67 10.63
C GLY A 182 -11.23 -17.30 9.96
N ILE A 183 -10.26 -16.53 10.46
CA ILE A 183 -9.96 -15.17 9.99
C ILE A 183 -9.17 -15.15 8.66
N GLY A 184 -8.68 -16.31 8.21
CA GLY A 184 -7.83 -16.43 7.03
C GLY A 184 -6.35 -16.18 7.34
N SER A 185 -5.50 -16.53 6.39
CA SER A 185 -4.05 -16.29 6.42
C SER A 185 -3.67 -15.24 5.39
N ALA A 186 -2.64 -14.44 5.67
CA ALA A 186 -2.13 -13.45 4.74
C ALA A 186 -1.60 -14.10 3.45
N LEU A 187 -1.76 -13.38 2.34
CA LEU A 187 -1.14 -13.74 1.06
C LEU A 187 0.38 -13.81 1.19
N LYS A 188 0.96 -14.75 0.46
CA LYS A 188 2.41 -14.96 0.37
C LYS A 188 2.91 -14.52 -0.99
N CYS A 189 4.21 -14.29 -1.06
CA CYS A 189 4.91 -14.08 -2.32
C CYS A 189 4.94 -15.37 -3.14
N SER A 190 4.99 -15.21 -4.46
CA SER A 190 5.20 -16.31 -5.39
C SER A 190 6.49 -17.07 -5.04
N LYS A 191 6.56 -18.34 -5.44
CA LYS A 191 7.75 -19.16 -5.23
C LYS A 191 8.97 -18.51 -5.91
N GLY A 192 9.98 -18.16 -5.12
CA GLY A 192 11.22 -17.53 -5.61
C GLY A 192 11.24 -16.00 -5.51
N ASP A 193 10.15 -15.36 -5.07
CA ASP A 193 10.15 -13.94 -4.74
C ASP A 193 10.53 -13.72 -3.25
N GLU A 194 11.23 -12.63 -2.96
CA GLU A 194 11.56 -12.17 -1.61
C GLU A 194 10.50 -11.18 -1.12
N GLY A 195 9.90 -11.47 0.04
CA GLY A 195 8.99 -10.54 0.71
C GLY A 195 9.74 -9.48 1.51
N TYR A 196 9.40 -8.21 1.30
CA TYR A 196 9.86 -7.11 2.15
C TYR A 196 8.69 -6.17 2.46
N GLY A 197 8.28 -6.11 3.73
CA GLY A 197 7.09 -5.37 4.14
C GLY A 197 5.82 -5.94 3.47
N PRO A 198 4.93 -5.10 2.91
CA PRO A 198 3.70 -5.54 2.26
C PRO A 198 3.88 -5.94 0.78
N LEU A 199 5.12 -6.03 0.28
CA LEU A 199 5.42 -6.26 -1.14
C LEU A 199 6.38 -7.42 -1.35
N CYS A 200 6.29 -8.00 -2.54
CA CYS A 200 7.13 -9.07 -3.05
C CYS A 200 8.03 -8.54 -4.15
N TYR A 201 9.31 -8.90 -4.08
CA TYR A 201 10.34 -8.50 -5.03
C TYR A 201 11.01 -9.74 -5.62
N GLU A 202 11.63 -9.58 -6.76
CA GLU A 202 12.47 -10.64 -7.32
C GLU A 202 13.71 -10.87 -6.43
N GLN A 203 14.19 -12.11 -6.38
CA GLN A 203 15.44 -12.43 -5.69
C GLN A 203 16.62 -11.64 -6.27
N CYS A 204 17.53 -11.23 -5.38
CA CYS A 204 18.76 -10.60 -5.84
C CYS A 204 19.68 -11.66 -6.49
N TYR A 205 20.40 -11.24 -7.53
CA TYR A 205 21.38 -12.03 -8.25
C TYR A 205 22.74 -11.97 -7.54
N GLY A 206 23.44 -13.10 -7.50
CA GLY A 206 24.76 -13.20 -6.89
C GLY A 206 24.74 -13.02 -5.37
N GLU A 207 25.77 -12.37 -4.82
CA GLU A 207 25.97 -12.15 -3.38
C GLU A 207 25.34 -10.83 -2.88
N PHE A 208 24.24 -10.41 -3.50
CA PHE A 208 23.50 -9.21 -3.11
C PHE A 208 22.31 -9.59 -2.22
N TYR A 209 22.02 -8.76 -1.21
CA TYR A 209 20.85 -8.93 -0.37
C TYR A 209 19.82 -7.82 -0.62
N GLY A 210 18.54 -8.18 -0.52
CA GLY A 210 17.44 -7.28 -0.82
C GLY A 210 16.99 -6.44 0.36
N VAL A 211 16.83 -5.13 0.14
CA VAL A 211 16.09 -4.24 1.05
C VAL A 211 15.07 -3.47 0.24
N GLY A 212 13.81 -3.94 0.25
CA GLY A 212 12.74 -3.37 -0.57
C GLY A 212 13.09 -3.41 -2.07
N PRO A 213 13.04 -2.28 -2.80
CA PRO A 213 13.27 -2.25 -4.25
C PRO A 213 14.75 -2.34 -4.67
N ILE A 214 15.69 -2.33 -3.72
CA ILE A 214 17.13 -2.24 -4.00
C ILE A 214 17.83 -3.51 -3.53
N CYS A 215 18.70 -4.05 -4.38
CA CYS A 215 19.67 -5.07 -4.03
C CYS A 215 21.00 -4.41 -3.66
N TRP A 216 21.53 -4.76 -2.50
CA TRP A 216 22.76 -4.19 -1.94
C TRP A 216 23.86 -5.23 -1.88
N GLN A 217 25.08 -4.81 -2.20
CA GLN A 217 26.27 -5.65 -2.03
C GLN A 217 26.60 -5.80 -0.54
N ASN A 218 27.10 -6.98 -0.16
CA ASN A 218 27.69 -7.19 1.16
C ASN A 218 28.96 -6.35 1.35
N CYS A 219 29.16 -5.83 2.56
CA CYS A 219 30.34 -5.06 2.87
C CYS A 219 31.61 -5.96 2.92
N PRO A 220 32.73 -5.51 2.33
CA PRO A 220 33.99 -6.26 2.38
C PRO A 220 34.59 -6.25 3.79
N SER A 221 35.48 -7.19 4.09
CA SER A 221 36.14 -7.31 5.39
C SER A 221 36.97 -6.08 5.79
N THR A 222 37.43 -5.28 4.82
CA THR A 222 38.15 -4.03 5.07
C THR A 222 37.27 -2.92 5.66
N HIS A 223 35.97 -2.95 5.37
CA HIS A 223 34.98 -1.96 5.82
C HIS A 223 33.72 -2.70 6.28
N PRO A 224 33.73 -3.37 7.44
CA PRO A 224 32.70 -4.33 7.80
C PRO A 224 31.36 -3.71 8.22
N TYR A 225 31.32 -2.40 8.50
CA TYR A 225 30.12 -1.77 9.06
C TYR A 225 29.23 -1.15 7.98
N SER A 226 27.95 -1.51 7.99
CA SER A 226 26.96 -1.00 7.04
C SER A 226 26.49 0.41 7.44
N CYS A 227 26.71 1.41 6.58
CA CYS A 227 26.21 2.78 6.73
C CYS A 227 25.29 3.16 5.54
N VAL A 228 24.12 2.53 5.50
CA VAL A 228 23.08 2.70 4.46
C VAL A 228 23.62 2.38 3.06
N ALA A 229 24.02 3.40 2.32
CA ALA A 229 24.48 3.27 0.94
C ALA A 229 26.00 3.00 0.83
N GLY A 230 26.72 2.95 1.94
CA GLY A 230 28.13 2.60 1.96
C GLY A 230 28.52 1.68 3.11
N CYS A 231 29.80 1.42 3.21
CA CYS A 231 30.45 0.58 4.20
C CYS A 231 31.56 1.38 4.88
N SER A 232 31.72 1.26 6.19
CA SER A 232 32.71 2.01 6.98
C SER A 232 33.62 1.12 7.82
N ILE A 233 34.77 1.66 8.20
CA ILE A 233 35.73 1.01 9.11
C ILE A 233 35.31 1.08 10.58
N THR A 234 34.51 2.08 10.95
CA THR A 234 33.98 2.28 12.30
C THR A 234 32.46 2.12 12.31
N LYS A 235 31.90 1.65 13.43
CA LYS A 235 30.45 1.66 13.63
C LYS A 235 29.96 3.11 13.72
N ALA A 236 28.80 3.40 13.14
CA ALA A 236 28.07 4.62 13.45
C ALA A 236 27.59 4.53 14.92
N LEU A 237 27.75 5.63 15.66
CA LEU A 237 27.27 5.80 17.04
C LEU A 237 25.75 5.92 17.08
#